data_AF-A0A2Z7C5G1-F1
#
_entry.id   AF-A0A2Z7C5G1-F1
#
_cell.length_a   1.000
_cell.length_b   1.000
_cell.length_c   1.000
_cell.angle_alpha   90.00
_cell.angle_beta   90.00
_cell.angle_gamma   90.00
#
_symmetry.space_group_name_H-M   'P 1'
#
loop_
_entity.id
_entity.type
_entity.pdbx_description
1 polymer ?
#
loop_
_entity_poly.entity_id
_entity_poly.type
_entity_poly.pdbx_seq_one_letter_code
_entity_poly.pdbx_strand_id
1 'polypeptide(L)'
;SSELWSAPVFREMQLVAEYEALDRIERMASENAVLVLSISSCCMCLAAKRLFRSMGVNPKVYELDQHPNDHKALMKSLGAVPVVYVGGRLVGSMDVVLVSHINGTLVPLLKQAGALWL
;
A
#
# COMPACT_ATOMS: atom_id res chain seq x y z
N SER A 1 41.20 0.89 -15.92
CA SER A 1 40.59 2.19 -15.59
C SER A 1 39.12 2.01 -15.36
N SER A 2 38.75 1.99 -14.09
CA SER A 2 37.49 1.49 -13.54
C SER A 2 36.68 2.63 -12.90
N GLU A 3 36.77 3.84 -13.46
CA GLU A 3 36.22 5.07 -12.86
C GLU A 3 35.13 5.71 -13.74
N LEU A 4 34.31 4.89 -14.40
CA LEU A 4 33.19 5.35 -15.24
C LEU A 4 31.80 4.93 -14.71
N TRP A 5 31.74 4.37 -13.49
CA TRP A 5 30.49 4.07 -12.78
C TRP A 5 30.25 5.11 -11.70
N SER A 6 30.11 6.36 -12.13
CA SER A 6 29.80 7.48 -11.25
C SER A 6 28.47 7.21 -10.53
N ALA A 7 28.53 7.10 -9.20
CA ALA A 7 27.40 6.91 -8.28
C ALA A 7 26.17 7.86 -8.43
N PRO A 8 26.26 9.10 -8.96
CA PRO A 8 25.10 9.99 -9.09
C PRO A 8 24.00 9.44 -10.01
N VAL A 9 24.36 8.95 -11.20
CA VAL A 9 23.40 8.50 -12.22
C VAL A 9 22.61 7.27 -11.75
N PHE A 10 23.28 6.35 -11.06
CA PHE A 10 22.63 5.16 -10.52
C PHE A 10 21.63 5.51 -9.40
N ARG A 11 21.98 6.45 -8.53
CA ARG A 11 21.08 6.95 -7.48
C ARG A 11 19.86 7.65 -8.09
N GLU A 12 20.07 8.46 -9.11
CA GLU A 12 19.02 9.21 -9.81
C GLU A 12 18.03 8.27 -10.52
N MET A 13 18.55 7.25 -11.23
CA MET A 13 17.70 6.23 -11.85
C MET A 13 16.90 5.40 -10.83
N GLN A 14 17.44 5.19 -9.63
CA GLN A 14 16.73 4.51 -8.56
C GLN A 14 15.60 5.38 -7.97
N LEU A 15 15.81 6.70 -7.86
CA LEU A 15 14.79 7.65 -7.42
C LEU A 15 13.64 7.77 -8.43
N VAL A 16 13.95 7.75 -9.74
CA VAL A 16 12.92 7.72 -10.79
C VAL A 16 12.06 6.46 -10.66
N ALA A 17 12.67 5.28 -10.49
CA ALA A 17 11.91 4.04 -10.32
C ALA A 17 11.04 4.04 -9.05
N GLU A 18 11.53 4.64 -7.96
CA GLU A 18 10.76 4.81 -6.71
C GLU A 18 9.57 5.75 -6.90
N TYR A 19 9.78 6.89 -7.57
CA TYR A 19 8.71 7.84 -7.89
C TYR A 19 7.64 7.23 -8.80
N GLU A 20 8.04 6.54 -9.87
CA GLU A 20 7.11 5.85 -10.80
C GLU A 20 6.29 4.77 -10.09
N ALA A 21 6.89 4.04 -9.15
CA ALA A 21 6.18 3.05 -8.35
C ALA A 21 5.18 3.73 -7.39
N LEU A 22 5.58 4.81 -6.72
CA LEU A 22 4.70 5.57 -5.83
C LEU A 22 3.52 6.20 -6.58
N ASP A 23 3.76 6.84 -7.74
CA ASP A 23 2.70 7.40 -8.59
C ASP A 23 1.69 6.31 -9.00
N ARG A 24 2.18 5.12 -9.38
CA ARG A 24 1.31 3.97 -9.68
C ARG A 24 0.45 3.56 -8.49
N ILE A 25 1.03 3.51 -7.28
CA ILE A 25 0.28 3.21 -6.05
C ILE A 25 -0.78 4.28 -5.79
N GLU A 26 -0.42 5.57 -5.88
CA GLU A 26 -1.34 6.68 -5.61
C GLU A 26 -2.50 6.70 -6.61
N ARG A 27 -2.23 6.45 -7.89
CA ARG A 27 -3.26 6.28 -8.90
C ARG A 27 -4.20 5.12 -8.56
N MET A 28 -3.66 3.94 -8.26
CA MET A 28 -4.49 2.80 -7.86
C MET A 28 -5.30 3.09 -6.59
N ALA A 29 -4.73 3.82 -5.63
CA ALA A 29 -5.43 4.19 -4.41
C ALA A 29 -6.61 5.14 -4.73
N SER A 30 -6.45 6.05 -5.69
CA SER A 30 -7.51 6.97 -6.11
C SER A 30 -8.64 6.26 -6.88
N GLU A 31 -8.32 5.19 -7.62
CA GLU A 31 -9.27 4.43 -8.44
C GLU A 31 -10.04 3.36 -7.65
N ASN A 32 -9.57 2.99 -6.45
CA ASN A 32 -10.16 1.92 -5.65
C ASN A 32 -10.56 2.43 -4.27
N ALA A 33 -11.79 2.11 -3.84
CA ALA A 33 -12.31 2.55 -2.53
C ALA A 33 -11.42 2.11 -1.35
N VAL A 34 -10.82 0.92 -1.45
CA VAL A 34 -9.77 0.43 -0.53
C VAL A 34 -8.67 -0.25 -1.34
N LEU A 35 -7.42 0.12 -1.07
CA LEU A 35 -6.22 -0.54 -1.60
C LEU A 35 -5.37 -1.08 -0.44
N VAL A 36 -4.96 -2.34 -0.54
CA VAL A 36 -4.05 -2.99 0.40
C VAL A 36 -2.78 -3.40 -0.37
N LEU A 37 -1.67 -2.75 -0.05
CA LEU A 37 -0.35 -3.22 -0.46
C LEU A 37 0.04 -4.37 0.45
N SER A 38 0.47 -5.47 -0.16
CA SER A 38 0.60 -6.76 0.50
C SER A 38 1.83 -7.51 0.02
N ILE A 39 2.26 -8.48 0.81
CA ILE A 39 3.16 -9.56 0.38
C ILE A 39 2.44 -10.88 0.65
N SER A 40 2.49 -11.80 -0.31
CA SER A 40 1.73 -13.07 -0.27
C SER A 40 2.00 -13.90 0.99
N SER A 41 3.24 -13.89 1.49
CA SER A 41 3.69 -14.66 2.67
C SER A 41 3.62 -13.91 4.01
N CYS A 42 2.96 -12.75 4.09
CA CYS A 42 2.87 -11.95 5.31
C CYS A 42 1.57 -12.22 6.10
N CYS A 43 1.69 -12.65 7.35
CA CYS A 43 0.54 -12.92 8.23
C CYS A 43 -0.30 -11.68 8.53
N MET A 44 0.33 -10.50 8.67
CA MET A 44 -0.37 -9.24 8.87
C MET A 44 -1.13 -8.79 7.62
N CYS A 45 -0.61 -9.09 6.42
CA CYS A 45 -1.34 -8.85 5.17
C CYS A 45 -2.58 -9.74 5.07
N LEU A 46 -2.48 -11.01 5.48
CA LEU A 46 -3.63 -11.89 5.58
C LEU A 46 -4.66 -11.36 6.58
N ALA A 47 -4.22 -10.85 7.74
CA ALA A 47 -5.10 -10.25 8.74
C ALA A 47 -5.83 -9.01 8.19
N ALA A 48 -5.14 -8.11 7.51
CA ALA A 48 -5.75 -6.93 6.88
C ALA A 48 -6.81 -7.32 5.85
N LYS A 49 -6.50 -8.26 4.93
CA LYS A 49 -7.46 -8.76 3.93
C LYS A 49 -8.70 -9.35 4.58
N ARG A 50 -8.53 -10.14 5.65
CA ARG A 50 -9.63 -10.75 6.40
C ARG A 50 -10.47 -9.72 7.13
N LEU A 51 -9.85 -8.73 7.76
CA LEU A 51 -10.55 -7.64 8.44
C LEU A 51 -11.52 -6.94 7.48
N PHE A 52 -11.04 -6.46 6.33
CA PHE A 52 -11.90 -5.80 5.34
C PHE A 52 -13.02 -6.71 4.83
N ARG A 53 -12.70 -7.95 4.47
CA ARG A 53 -13.72 -8.92 4.02
C ARG A 53 -14.78 -9.22 5.08
N SER A 54 -14.40 -9.31 6.36
CA SER A 54 -15.34 -9.53 7.46
C SER A 54 -16.28 -8.36 7.70
N MET A 55 -15.89 -7.15 7.30
CA MET A 55 -16.75 -5.95 7.32
C MET A 55 -17.60 -5.81 6.05
N GLY A 56 -17.57 -6.78 5.12
CA GLY A 56 -18.28 -6.71 3.84
C GLY A 56 -17.58 -5.83 2.79
N VAL A 57 -16.33 -5.45 3.01
CA VAL A 57 -15.54 -4.65 2.06
C VAL A 57 -14.72 -5.56 1.16
N ASN A 58 -14.70 -5.29 -0.15
CA ASN A 58 -13.84 -5.97 -1.12
C ASN A 58 -12.64 -5.07 -1.49
N PRO A 59 -11.49 -5.18 -0.80
CA PRO A 59 -10.34 -4.34 -1.10
C PRO A 59 -9.64 -4.78 -2.39
N LYS A 60 -9.10 -3.81 -3.13
CA LYS A 60 -8.07 -4.09 -4.13
C LYS A 60 -6.80 -4.50 -3.39
N VAL A 61 -6.21 -5.63 -3.78
CA VAL A 61 -4.94 -6.10 -3.23
C VAL A 61 -3.87 -5.96 -4.29
N TYR A 62 -2.74 -5.37 -3.94
CA TYR A 62 -1.54 -5.31 -4.76
C TYR A 62 -0.42 -6.09 -4.06
N GLU A 63 -0.09 -7.26 -4.61
CA GLU A 63 0.94 -8.15 -4.06
C GLU A 63 2.31 -7.70 -4.58
N LEU A 64 3.07 -6.99 -3.74
CA LEU A 64 4.36 -6.42 -4.10
C LEU A 64 5.34 -7.51 -4.56
N ASP A 65 5.33 -8.67 -3.91
CA ASP A 65 6.21 -9.79 -4.24
C ASP A 65 5.99 -10.37 -5.65
N GLN A 66 4.88 -10.04 -6.32
CA GLN A 66 4.61 -10.39 -7.72
C GLN A 66 5.18 -9.34 -8.69
N HIS A 67 5.66 -8.20 -8.19
CA HIS A 67 6.24 -7.09 -8.95
C HIS A 67 7.62 -6.72 -8.38
N PRO A 68 8.71 -7.45 -8.73
CA PRO A 68 10.01 -7.31 -8.08
C PRO A 68 10.62 -5.90 -8.10
N ASN A 69 10.37 -5.14 -9.17
CA ASN A 69 10.86 -3.76 -9.28
C ASN A 69 10.13 -2.85 -8.28
N ASP A 70 8.80 -2.89 -8.27
CA ASP A 70 7.96 -2.09 -7.37
C ASP A 70 8.18 -2.53 -5.91
N HIS A 71 8.34 -3.84 -5.66
CA HIS A 71 8.70 -4.35 -4.33
C HIS A 71 9.98 -3.72 -3.79
N LYS A 72 11.06 -3.76 -4.57
CA LYS A 72 12.36 -3.20 -4.16
C LYS A 72 12.31 -1.69 -4.00
N ALA A 73 11.59 -1.00 -4.89
CA ALA A 73 11.46 0.44 -4.89
C ALA A 73 10.63 0.91 -3.67
N LEU A 74 9.44 0.34 -3.49
CA LEU A 74 8.48 0.77 -2.48
C LEU A 74 8.83 0.32 -1.06
N MET A 75 9.49 -0.83 -0.88
CA MET A 75 9.87 -1.27 0.48
C MET A 75 10.86 -0.33 1.15
N LYS A 76 11.63 0.45 0.38
CA LYS A 76 12.52 1.47 0.95
C LYS A 76 11.75 2.65 1.53
N SER A 77 10.68 3.08 0.87
CA SER A 77 9.88 4.25 1.27
C SER A 77 8.77 3.90 2.27
N LEU A 78 8.07 2.79 2.04
CA LEU A 78 6.93 2.34 2.84
C LEU A 78 7.35 1.58 4.10
N GLY A 79 8.54 0.99 4.10
CA GLY A 79 9.13 0.24 5.21
C GLY A 79 8.54 -1.17 5.39
N ALA A 80 7.23 -1.30 5.62
CA ALA A 80 6.60 -2.59 5.94
C ALA A 80 5.18 -2.72 5.37
N VAL A 81 4.77 -3.97 5.16
CA VAL A 81 3.41 -4.33 4.73
C VAL A 81 2.60 -4.94 5.89
N PRO A 82 1.25 -4.84 5.87
CA PRO A 82 0.44 -4.18 4.84
C PRO A 82 0.47 -2.66 4.96
N VAL A 83 0.30 -1.97 3.83
CA VAL A 83 -0.01 -0.54 3.77
C VAL A 83 -1.40 -0.39 3.19
N VAL A 84 -2.25 0.39 3.85
CA VAL A 84 -3.66 0.50 3.52
C VAL A 84 -4.03 1.93 3.14
N TYR A 85 -4.75 2.05 2.03
CA TYR A 85 -5.37 3.27 1.58
C TYR A 85 -6.89 3.12 1.58
N VAL A 86 -7.61 4.18 1.93
CA VAL A 86 -9.08 4.26 1.90
C VAL A 86 -9.48 5.57 1.23
N GLY A 87 -10.32 5.51 0.19
CA GLY A 87 -10.77 6.67 -0.57
C GLY A 87 -9.61 7.51 -1.13
N GLY A 88 -8.56 6.87 -1.65
CA GLY A 88 -7.36 7.53 -2.15
C GLY A 88 -6.39 8.06 -1.10
N ARG A 89 -6.68 7.93 0.20
CA ARG A 89 -5.83 8.46 1.27
C ARG A 89 -5.10 7.35 2.01
N LEU A 90 -3.81 7.57 2.31
CA LEU A 90 -3.03 6.67 3.14
C LEU A 90 -3.59 6.64 4.57
N VAL A 91 -4.05 5.47 5.00
CA VAL A 91 -4.45 5.22 6.40
C VAL A 91 -3.24 4.75 7.20
N GLY A 92 -2.41 3.88 6.62
CA GLY A 92 -1.15 3.44 7.22
C GLY A 92 -1.02 1.92 7.32
N SER A 93 -0.22 1.48 8.28
CA SER A 93 0.05 0.07 8.57
C SER A 93 -1.08 -0.61 9.34
N MET A 94 -0.95 -1.92 9.54
CA MET A 94 -1.99 -2.75 10.18
C MET A 94 -2.34 -2.30 11.60
N ASP A 95 -1.38 -1.79 12.37
CA ASP A 95 -1.60 -1.23 13.71
C ASP A 95 -2.53 0.00 13.67
N VAL A 96 -2.29 0.94 12.76
CA VAL A 96 -3.15 2.13 12.59
C VAL A 96 -4.55 1.72 12.14
N VAL A 97 -4.65 0.77 11.19
CA VAL A 97 -5.93 0.23 10.73
C VAL A 97 -6.69 -0.45 11.86
N LEU A 98 -6.00 -1.22 12.71
CA LEU A 98 -6.61 -1.91 13.84
C LEU A 98 -7.08 -0.92 14.91
N VAL A 99 -6.28 0.09 15.25
CA VAL A 99 -6.69 1.17 16.16
C VAL A 99 -7.93 1.88 15.61
N SER A 100 -7.95 2.18 14.31
CA SER A 100 -9.10 2.80 13.65
C SER A 100 -10.35 1.90 13.65
N HIS A 101 -10.17 0.58 13.56
CA HIS A 101 -11.27 -0.38 13.68
C HIS A 101 -11.82 -0.41 15.11
N ILE A 102 -10.95 -0.54 16.11
CA ILE A 102 -11.32 -0.64 17.53
C ILE A 102 -12.03 0.64 18.02
N ASN A 103 -11.54 1.81 17.62
CA ASN A 103 -12.13 3.09 18.03
C ASN A 103 -13.34 3.51 17.16
N GLY A 104 -13.74 2.68 16.18
CA GLY A 104 -14.90 2.90 15.32
C GLY A 104 -14.70 3.94 14.21
N THR A 105 -13.53 4.55 14.06
CA THR A 105 -13.27 5.58 13.02
C THR A 105 -13.14 4.99 11.61
N LEU A 106 -12.86 3.69 11.49
CA LEU A 106 -12.70 3.03 10.18
C LEU A 106 -14.01 2.96 9.40
N VAL A 107 -15.14 2.74 10.08
CA VAL A 107 -16.45 2.61 9.45
C VAL A 107 -16.88 3.88 8.71
N PRO A 108 -16.83 5.08 9.33
CA PRO A 108 -17.07 6.34 8.62
C PRO A 108 -16.18 6.55 7.40
N LEU A 109 -14.89 6.21 7.48
CA LEU A 109 -13.96 6.33 6.35
C LEU A 109 -14.38 5.42 5.18
N LEU A 110 -14.75 4.18 5.48
CA LEU A 110 -15.22 3.22 4.48
C LEU A 110 -16.53 3.65 3.83
N LYS A 111 -17.47 4.23 4.60
CA LYS A 111 -18.71 4.80 4.07
C LYS A 111 -18.44 5.96 3.13
N GLN A 112 -17.58 6.90 3.53
CA GLN A 112 -17.20 8.05 2.70
C GLN A 112 -16.51 7.62 1.40
N ALA A 113 -15.72 6.55 1.45
CA ALA A 113 -15.07 5.98 0.27
C ALA A 113 -16.01 5.12 -0.61
N GLY A 114 -17.29 4.93 -0.23
CA GLY A 114 -18.22 4.06 -0.95
C GLY A 114 -17.91 2.57 -0.84
N ALA A 115 -17.06 2.18 0.11
CA ALA A 115 -16.65 0.80 0.36
C ALA A 115 -17.67 0.02 1.21
N LEU A 116 -18.56 0.72 1.92
CA LEU A 116 -19.50 0.15 2.88
C LEU A 116 -20.84 0.91 2.86
N TRP A 117 -21.96 0.19 2.84
CA TRP A 117 -23.30 0.76 2.59
C TRP A 117 -24.35 0.49 3.69
N LEU A 118 -23.96 -0.09 4.83
CA LEU A 118 -24.86 -0.38 5.97
C LEU A 118 -25.19 0.86 6.80
#